data_AF-A0A962TGH7-F1
#
_entry.id   AF-A0A962TGH7-F1
#
_cell.length_a   1.000
_cell.length_b   1.000
_cell.length_c   1.000
_cell.angle_alpha   90.00
_cell.angle_beta   90.00
_cell.angle_gamma   90.00
#
_symmetry.space_group_name_H-M   'P 1'
#
loop_
_entity.id
_entity.type
_entity.pdbx_description
1 polymer ?
#
loop_
_entity_poly.entity_id
_entity_poly.type
_entity_poly.pdbx_seq_one_letter_code
_entity_poly.pdbx_strand_id
1 'polypeptide(L)'
;MMQSDIDLLAIFASDGSTIQRLRLLYLDDAPPVLIDEASARIAPWEINLLRWPPGAEADLHRGGYLPVRPSDTELWCNCAD
;
A
#
# COMPACT_ATOMS: atom_id res chain seq x y z
N MET A 1 29.08 -1.89 5.49
CA MET A 1 27.94 -2.44 4.72
C MET A 1 26.72 -2.44 5.63
N MET A 2 25.90 -1.40 5.58
CA MET A 2 24.64 -1.28 6.34
C MET A 2 23.62 -0.67 5.37
N GLN A 3 23.20 -1.44 4.38
CA GLN A 3 22.22 -1.02 3.36
C GLN A 3 20.91 -1.82 3.47
N SER A 4 20.80 -2.72 4.45
CA SER A 4 19.74 -3.73 4.53
C SER A 4 18.52 -3.32 5.38
N ASP A 5 18.61 -2.23 6.16
CA ASP A 5 17.53 -1.83 7.07
C ASP A 5 16.56 -0.83 6.40
N ILE A 6 17.09 0.04 5.52
CA ILE A 6 16.30 1.04 4.79
C ILE A 6 15.41 0.39 3.71
N ASP A 7 15.78 -0.80 3.24
CA ASP A 7 15.01 -1.54 2.23
C ASP A 7 13.77 -2.25 2.83
N LEU A 8 13.79 -2.54 4.13
CA LEU A 8 12.66 -3.18 4.81
C LEU A 8 11.45 -2.25 4.91
N LEU A 9 11.66 -0.93 4.94
CA LEU A 9 10.60 0.08 4.99
C LEU A 9 10.20 0.62 3.61
N ALA A 10 10.83 0.16 2.53
CA ALA A 10 10.58 0.67 1.19
C ALA A 10 9.29 0.07 0.59
N ILE A 11 8.46 0.93 0.02
CA ILE A 11 7.30 0.52 -0.76
C ILE A 11 7.73 0.48 -2.22
N PHE A 12 7.45 -0.62 -2.90
CA PHE A 12 7.72 -0.77 -4.33
C PHE A 12 6.41 -0.98 -5.07
N ALA A 13 6.25 -0.22 -6.15
CA ALA A 13 5.10 -0.31 -7.02
C ALA A 13 5.55 -0.27 -8.48
N SER A 14 4.68 -0.67 -9.39
CA SER A 14 4.90 -0.49 -10.82
C SER A 14 3.82 0.37 -11.45
N ASP A 15 4.22 1.32 -12.28
CA ASP A 15 3.32 2.14 -13.12
C ASP A 15 2.91 1.42 -14.43
N GLY A 16 3.31 0.16 -14.61
CA GLY A 16 3.13 -0.60 -15.84
C GLY A 16 4.30 -0.51 -16.83
N SER A 17 5.18 0.49 -16.68
CA SER A 17 6.42 0.59 -17.47
C SER A 17 7.66 0.30 -16.63
N THR A 18 7.71 0.84 -15.41
CA THR A 18 8.88 0.68 -14.53
C THR A 18 8.47 0.24 -13.13
N ILE A 19 9.46 -0.19 -12.34
CA ILE A 19 9.30 -0.40 -10.90
C ILE A 19 9.84 0.84 -10.22
N GLN A 20 9.01 1.46 -9.40
CA GLN A 20 9.31 2.68 -8.67
C GLN A 20 9.32 2.41 -7.17
N ARG A 21 10.22 3.11 -6.48
CA ARG A 21 10.28 3.13 -5.03
C ARG A 21 9.48 4.31 -4.51
N LEU A 22 8.44 4.01 -3.75
CA LEU A 22 7.51 4.98 -3.20
C LEU A 22 7.70 5.13 -1.67
N ARG A 23 7.20 6.25 -1.15
CA ARG A 23 7.18 6.55 0.29
C ARG A 23 5.78 6.99 0.69
N LEU A 24 5.38 6.66 1.92
CA LEU A 24 4.16 7.20 2.52
C LEU A 24 4.41 8.63 3.00
N LEU A 25 3.51 9.53 2.63
CA LEU A 25 3.41 10.89 3.13
C LEU A 25 2.15 10.98 4.01
N TYR A 26 2.35 11.41 5.25
CA TYR A 26 1.29 11.70 6.19
C TYR A 26 0.93 13.18 6.10
N LEU A 27 -0.36 13.45 5.95
CA LEU A 27 -0.92 14.80 5.90
C LEU A 27 -1.81 14.98 7.13
N ASP A 28 -1.81 16.19 7.69
CA ASP A 28 -2.68 16.52 8.83
C ASP A 28 -4.15 16.37 8.41
N ASP A 29 -4.89 15.54 9.13
CA ASP A 29 -6.32 15.25 8.92
C ASP A 29 -6.71 14.60 7.57
N ALA A 30 -5.75 14.07 6.80
CA ALA A 30 -6.03 13.39 5.52
C ALA A 30 -5.47 11.96 5.47
N PRO A 31 -6.05 11.09 4.64
CA PRO A 31 -5.49 9.77 4.39
C PRO A 31 -4.04 9.86 3.90
N PRO A 32 -3.18 8.92 4.30
CA PRO A 32 -1.79 8.91 3.84
C PRO A 32 -1.75 8.65 2.33
N VAL A 33 -0.84 9.33 1.65
CA VAL A 33 -0.66 9.24 0.20
C VAL A 33 0.73 8.72 -0.14
N LEU A 34 0.85 7.98 -1.23
CA LEU A 34 2.14 7.58 -1.78
C LEU A 34 2.73 8.72 -2.61
N ILE A 35 4.02 8.94 -2.43
CA ILE A 35 4.83 9.86 -3.23
C ILE A 35 6.02 9.14 -3.84
N ASP A 36 6.42 9.58 -5.04
CA ASP A 36 7.64 9.13 -5.70
C ASP A 36 8.89 9.89 -5.19
N GLU A 37 10.05 9.60 -5.76
CA GLU A 37 11.31 10.29 -5.45
C GLU A 37 11.32 11.78 -5.81
N ALA A 38 10.57 12.20 -6.82
CA ALA A 38 10.33 13.60 -7.17
C ALA A 38 9.25 14.26 -6.29
N SER A 39 8.75 13.56 -5.26
CA SER A 39 7.68 14.01 -4.37
C SER A 39 6.33 14.24 -5.09
N ALA A 40 6.13 13.62 -6.26
CA ALA A 40 4.84 13.63 -6.91
C ALA A 40 3.89 12.68 -6.19
N ARG A 41 2.64 13.11 -5.97
CA ARG A 41 1.58 12.27 -5.39
C ARG A 41 1.12 11.26 -6.43
N ILE A 42 1.03 10.00 -6.02
CA ILE A 42 0.62 8.90 -6.87
C ILE A 42 -0.77 8.46 -6.45
N ALA A 43 -1.71 8.42 -7.39
CA ALA A 43 -3.05 7.91 -7.09
C ALA A 43 -3.07 6.37 -7.06
N PRO A 44 -3.98 5.75 -6.29
CA PRO A 44 -4.07 4.30 -6.17
C PRO A 44 -4.22 3.52 -7.48
N TRP A 45 -4.90 4.10 -8.47
CA TRP A 45 -5.14 3.45 -9.76
C TRP A 45 -4.00 3.63 -10.77
N GLU A 46 -3.00 4.47 -10.47
CA GLU A 46 -1.87 4.72 -11.37
C GLU A 46 -0.75 3.68 -11.21
N ILE A 47 -0.82 2.88 -10.14
CA ILE A 47 0.23 1.93 -9.80
C ILE A 47 -0.34 0.57 -9.38
N ASN A 48 0.47 -0.46 -9.56
CA ASN A 48 0.28 -1.75 -8.95
C ASN A 48 1.32 -1.94 -7.84
N LEU A 49 0.85 -2.06 -6.58
CA LEU A 49 1.74 -2.34 -5.45
C LEU A 49 2.35 -3.74 -5.57
N LEU A 50 3.68 -3.82 -5.47
CA LEU A 50 4.43 -5.07 -5.57
C LEU A 50 4.93 -5.54 -4.20
N ARG A 51 5.39 -4.62 -3.36
CA ARG A 51 5.94 -4.90 -2.04
C ARG A 51 5.76 -3.71 -1.11
N TRP A 52 5.49 -3.98 0.17
CA TRP A 52 5.44 -2.98 1.24
C TRP A 52 5.87 -3.59 2.58
N PRO A 53 6.36 -2.79 3.54
CA PRO A 53 6.53 -3.24 4.92
C PRO A 53 5.18 -3.54 5.57
N PRO A 54 5.11 -4.52 6.51
CA PRO A 54 3.88 -4.83 7.23
C PRO A 54 3.32 -3.62 8.01
N GLY A 55 4.19 -2.72 8.51
CA GLY A 55 3.77 -1.51 9.20
C GLY A 55 3.05 -0.48 8.31
N ALA A 56 3.20 -0.55 6.98
CA ALA A 56 2.55 0.36 6.04
C ALA A 56 1.19 -0.13 5.55
N GLU A 57 0.82 -1.39 5.82
CA GLU A 57 -0.39 -2.00 5.24
C GLU A 57 -1.67 -1.27 5.67
N ALA A 58 -1.80 -0.94 6.96
CA ALA A 58 -2.95 -0.21 7.48
C ALA A 58 -3.09 1.17 6.82
N ASP A 59 -1.96 1.87 6.64
CA ASP A 59 -1.93 3.18 5.97
C ASP A 59 -2.26 3.06 4.49
N LEU A 60 -1.74 2.04 3.79
CA LEU A 60 -2.06 1.78 2.38
C LEU A 60 -3.54 1.46 2.17
N HIS A 61 -4.18 0.73 3.10
CA HIS A 61 -5.63 0.54 3.09
C HIS A 61 -6.39 1.85 3.30
N ARG A 62 -5.97 2.67 4.27
CA ARG A 62 -6.61 3.98 4.52
C ARG A 62 -6.45 4.93 3.34
N GLY A 63 -5.32 4.88 2.64
CA GLY A 63 -5.05 5.63 1.41
C GLY A 63 -5.72 5.06 0.15
N GLY A 64 -6.34 3.88 0.24
CA GLY A 64 -7.04 3.22 -0.88
C GLY A 64 -6.13 2.52 -1.89
N TYR A 65 -4.84 2.36 -1.59
CA TYR A 65 -3.87 1.66 -2.43
C TYR A 65 -4.02 0.14 -2.40
N LEU A 66 -4.55 -0.37 -1.29
CA LEU A 66 -4.92 -1.78 -1.16
C LEU A 66 -6.43 -1.91 -1.14
N PRO A 67 -7.01 -2.86 -1.91
CA PRO A 67 -8.43 -3.13 -1.81
C PRO A 67 -8.74 -3.53 -0.37
N VAL A 68 -9.80 -2.96 0.22
CA VAL A 68 -10.37 -3.52 1.44
C VAL A 68 -10.86 -4.90 1.06
N ARG A 69 -10.07 -5.93 1.33
CA ARG A 69 -10.60 -7.29 1.26
C ARG A 69 -11.76 -7.29 2.25
N PRO A 70 -13.01 -7.59 1.83
CA PRO A 70 -13.95 -8.07 2.82
C PRO A 70 -13.23 -9.25 3.47
N SER A 71 -13.07 -9.21 4.79
CA SER A 71 -12.59 -10.39 5.50
C SER A 71 -13.47 -11.53 5.01
N ASP A 72 -12.83 -12.49 4.33
CA ASP A 72 -13.42 -13.73 3.83
C ASP A 72 -13.76 -14.60 5.05
N THR A 73 -14.62 -14.05 5.88
CA THR A 73 -15.44 -14.73 6.87
C THR A 73 -16.79 -14.89 6.20
N GLU A 74 -16.81 -15.56 5.06
CA GLU A 74 -17.88 -16.51 4.81
C GLU A 74 -17.72 -17.65 5.83
N LEU A 75 -17.96 -17.31 7.11
CA LEU A 75 -18.33 -18.29 8.11
C LEU A 75 -19.62 -18.87 7.56
N TRP A 76 -19.52 -20.10 7.06
CA TRP A 76 -20.61 -20.87 6.52
C TRP A 76 -21.85 -20.71 7.39
N CYS A 77 -22.80 -19.87 6.98
CA CYS A 77 -24.15 -19.94 7.49
C CYS A 77 -24.73 -21.24 6.93
N ASN A 78 -24.42 -22.36 7.58
CA ASN A 78 -25.24 -23.55 7.53
C ASN A 78 -26.57 -23.23 8.23
N CYS A 79 -27.41 -22.44 7.56
CA CYS A 79 -28.83 -22.47 7.79
C CYS A 79 -29.37 -23.63 6.94
N ALA A 80 -29.22 -24.85 7.45
CA ALA A 80 -30.03 -25.97 7.01
C ALA A 80 -31.29 -25.98 7.90
N ASP A 81 -32.43 -25.86 7.21
CA ASP A 81 -33.84 -25.99 7.59
C ASP A 81 -34.14 -26.61 8.98
#